data_AF-A0A519M6K3-F1
#
_entry.id   AF-A0A519M6K3-F1
#
_cell.length_a   1.000
_cell.length_b   1.000
_cell.length_c   1.000
_cell.angle_alpha   90.00
_cell.angle_beta   90.00
_cell.angle_gamma   90.00
#
_symmetry.space_group_name_H-M   'P 1'
#
loop_
_entity.id
_entity.type
_entity.pdbx_description
1 polymer ?
#
loop_
_entity_poly.entity_id
_entity_poly.type
_entity_poly.pdbx_seq_one_letter_code
_entity_poly.pdbx_strand_id
1 'polypeptide(L)' 'VLENKETESGITIHYVNEHYDEGNIIAQHRVAVNDCTTPEDIARKVLAVEHEYYARVIEEILNRFENEAI' A
#
# COMPACT_ATOMS: atom_id res chain seq x y z
N VAL A 1 -5.26 2.25 14.76
CA VAL A 1 -5.18 0.77 14.63
C VAL A 1 -5.19 0.09 15.99
N LEU A 2 -4.13 0.16 16.81
CA LEU A 2 -4.10 -0.49 18.14
C LEU A 2 -5.15 0.04 19.13
N GLU A 3 -5.18 1.36 19.35
CA GLU A 3 -6.15 1.98 20.26
C GLU A 3 -7.60 1.74 19.82
N ASN A 4 -7.82 1.71 18.49
CA ASN A 4 -9.11 1.46 17.87
C ASN A 4 -9.46 -0.04 17.79
N LYS A 5 -8.57 -0.95 18.20
CA LYS A 5 -8.74 -2.40 18.13
C LYS A 5 -9.08 -2.91 16.72
N GLU A 6 -8.50 -2.26 15.71
CA GLU A 6 -8.60 -2.70 14.33
C GLU A 6 -7.89 -4.04 14.15
N THR A 7 -8.46 -4.90 13.32
CA THR A 7 -7.90 -6.24 13.03
C THR A 7 -7.03 -6.25 11.78
N GLU A 8 -7.12 -5.19 10.97
CA GLU A 8 -6.42 -5.01 9.70
C GLU A 8 -5.79 -3.62 9.60
N SER A 9 -4.66 -3.54 8.91
CA SER A 9 -4.05 -2.31 8.40
C SER A 9 -3.64 -2.56 6.94
N GLY A 10 -2.83 -1.71 6.32
CA GLY A 10 -2.38 -1.95 4.95
C GLY A 10 -1.63 -0.80 4.31
N ILE A 11 -1.42 -0.95 3.01
CA ILE A 11 -0.87 0.09 2.13
C ILE A 11 -1.86 0.41 1.01
N THR A 12 -1.76 1.64 0.51
CA THR A 12 -2.44 2.08 -0.71
C THR A 12 -1.39 2.76 -1.59
N ILE A 13 -1.33 2.38 -2.87
CA ILE A 13 -0.52 3.03 -3.89
C ILE A 13 -1.49 3.75 -4.80
N HIS A 14 -1.33 5.07 -4.97
CA HIS A 14 -2.22 5.90 -5.77
C HIS A 14 -1.44 6.94 -6.57
N TYR A 15 -2.07 7.49 -7.61
CA TYR A 15 -1.50 8.61 -8.36
C TYR A 15 -1.52 9.89 -7.51
N VAL A 16 -0.58 10.80 -7.71
CA VAL A 16 -0.58 12.09 -7.01
C VAL A 16 -1.54 13.06 -7.71
N ASN A 17 -2.35 13.79 -6.93
CA ASN A 17 -3.17 14.92 -7.37
C ASN A 17 -3.12 16.05 -6.33
N GLU A 18 -3.92 17.09 -6.52
CA GLU A 18 -4.04 18.26 -5.64
C GLU A 18 -4.74 17.98 -4.30
N HIS A 19 -5.38 16.82 -4.16
CA HIS A 19 -6.14 16.42 -2.99
C HIS A 19 -5.31 15.42 -2.16
N TYR A 20 -4.99 15.80 -0.93
CA TYR A 20 -4.13 15.00 -0.05
C TYR A 20 -4.69 13.59 0.17
N ASP A 21 -3.92 12.57 -0.22
CA ASP A 21 -4.26 11.14 -0.14
C ASP A 21 -5.55 10.71 -0.90
N GLU A 22 -6.02 11.51 -1.88
CA GLU A 22 -7.27 11.26 -2.63
C GLU A 22 -7.04 10.98 -4.12
N GLY A 23 -5.82 10.63 -4.50
CA GLY A 23 -5.53 10.22 -5.86
C GLY A 23 -6.18 8.89 -6.25
N ASN A 24 -6.32 8.67 -7.56
CA ASN A 24 -6.85 7.41 -8.07
C ASN A 24 -5.97 6.23 -7.59
N ILE A 25 -6.61 5.27 -6.92
CA ILE A 25 -5.96 4.07 -6.38
C ILE A 25 -5.48 3.19 -7.53
N ILE A 26 -4.21 2.79 -7.44
CA ILE A 26 -3.55 1.84 -8.34
C ILE A 26 -3.61 0.44 -7.75
N ALA A 27 -3.22 0.32 -6.47
CA ALA A 27 -3.19 -0.94 -5.74
C ALA A 27 -3.46 -0.71 -4.25
N GLN A 28 -4.04 -1.71 -3.59
CA GLN A 28 -4.31 -1.68 -2.16
C GLN A 28 -4.12 -3.08 -1.57
N HIS A 29 -3.33 -3.18 -0.50
CA HIS A 29 -3.02 -4.46 0.16
C HIS A 29 -3.31 -4.37 1.65
N ARG A 30 -4.00 -5.37 2.17
CA ARG A 30 -4.36 -5.47 3.58
C ARG A 30 -3.41 -6.39 4.34
N VAL A 31 -3.23 -6.09 5.61
CA VAL A 31 -2.33 -6.79 6.52
C VAL A 31 -3.05 -7.05 7.83
N ALA A 32 -3.14 -8.32 8.22
CA ALA A 32 -3.68 -8.68 9.52
C ALA A 32 -2.73 -8.23 10.64
N VAL A 33 -3.29 -7.59 11.67
CA VAL A 33 -2.54 -7.02 12.81
C VAL A 33 -3.00 -7.57 14.16
N ASN A 34 -3.79 -8.65 14.15
CA ASN A 34 -4.34 -9.29 15.36
C ASN A 34 -3.28 -9.79 16.35
N ASP A 35 -2.09 -10.09 15.86
CA ASP A 35 -0.92 -10.57 16.59
C ASP A 35 0.06 -9.43 16.95
N CYS A 36 -0.21 -8.20 16.53
CA CYS A 36 0.61 -7.05 16.86
C CYS A 36 0.20 -6.49 18.23
N THR A 37 1.20 -6.20 19.07
CA THR A 37 0.97 -5.63 20.41
C THR A 37 1.52 -4.22 20.56
N THR A 38 2.38 -3.80 19.64
CA THR A 38 3.01 -2.47 19.62
C THR A 38 2.83 -1.77 18.27
N PRO A 39 2.79 -0.43 18.22
CA PRO A 39 2.75 0.31 16.96
C PRO A 39 3.89 -0.08 16.01
N GLU A 40 5.06 -0.36 16.57
CA GLU A 40 6.25 -0.79 15.85
C GLU A 40 6.05 -2.14 15.14
N ASP A 41 5.26 -3.05 15.72
CA ASP A 41 4.93 -4.32 15.07
C ASP A 41 4.08 -4.11 13.81
N ILE A 42 3.10 -3.21 13.91
CA ILE A 42 2.24 -2.87 12.78
C ILE A 42 3.07 -2.19 11.70
N ALA A 43 3.87 -1.19 12.07
CA ALA A 43 4.73 -0.48 11.13
C ALA A 43 5.67 -1.43 10.38
N ARG A 44 6.29 -2.38 11.08
CA ARG A 44 7.17 -3.39 10.48
C ARG A 44 6.43 -4.29 9.48
N LYS A 45 5.21 -4.73 9.82
CA LYS A 45 4.39 -5.54 8.92
C LYS A 45 3.94 -4.76 7.69
N VAL A 46 3.44 -3.54 7.87
CA VAL A 46 2.99 -2.68 6.77
C VAL A 46 4.16 -2.35 5.84
N LEU A 47 5.32 -1.99 6.40
CA LEU A 47 6.54 -1.68 5.63
C LEU A 47 7.05 -2.89 4.82
N ALA A 48 6.97 -4.09 5.38
CA ALA A 48 7.34 -5.31 4.65
C ALA A 48 6.45 -5.50 3.40
N VAL A 49 5.15 -5.24 3.52
CA VAL A 49 4.22 -5.29 2.39
C VAL A 49 4.47 -4.13 1.42
N GLU A 50 4.78 -2.93 1.90
CA GLU A 50 5.18 -1.81 1.05
C GLU A 50 6.38 -2.16 0.17
N HIS A 51 7.45 -2.67 0.75
CA HIS A 51 8.65 -3.09 0.01
C HIS A 51 8.37 -4.21 -0.99
N GLU A 52 7.41 -5.09 -0.72
CA GLU A 52 7.04 -6.16 -1.64
C GLU A 52 6.31 -5.62 -2.89
N TYR A 53 5.36 -4.70 -2.71
CA TYR A 53 4.45 -4.32 -3.79
C TYR A 53 4.86 -3.03 -4.51
N TYR A 54 5.54 -2.09 -3.83
CA TYR A 54 5.75 -0.76 -4.38
C TYR A 54 6.51 -0.78 -5.72
N ALA A 55 7.67 -1.46 -5.76
CA ALA A 55 8.46 -1.58 -6.98
C ALA A 55 7.74 -2.36 -8.09
N ARG A 56 7.00 -3.42 -7.74
CA ARG A 56 6.25 -4.26 -8.69
C ARG A 56 5.13 -3.46 -9.37
N VAL A 57 4.37 -2.70 -8.60
CA VAL A 57 3.28 -1.87 -9.13
C VAL A 57 3.81 -0.79 -10.07
N ILE A 58 4.97 -0.20 -9.78
CA ILE A 58 5.64 0.73 -10.70
C ILE A 58 6.02 0.02 -12.01
N GLU A 59 6.61 -1.16 -11.94
CA GLU A 59 6.97 -1.96 -13.12
C GLU A 59 5.73 -2.31 -13.97
N GLU A 60 4.63 -2.73 -13.35
CA GLU A 60 3.36 -3.01 -14.02
C GLU A 60 2.81 -1.78 -14.75
N ILE A 61 2.90 -0.60 -14.13
CA ILE A 61 2.50 0.66 -14.77
C ILE A 61 3.36 0.95 -16.00
N LEU A 62 4.69 0.86 -15.88
CA LEU A 62 5.61 1.13 -16.98
C LEU A 62 5.37 0.18 -18.16
N ASN A 63 5.23 -1.11 -17.89
CA ASN A 63 4.94 -2.12 -18.91
C ASN A 63 3.59 -1.88 -19.61
N ARG A 64 2.57 -1.41 -18.88
CA ARG A 64 1.27 -1.05 -19.49
C ARG A 64 1.41 0.13 -20.45
N PHE A 65 2.16 1.16 -20.09
CA PHE A 65 2.39 2.31 -20.96
C PHE A 65 3.13 1.93 -22.25
N GLU A 66 4.12 1.03 -22.17
CA GLU A 66 4.81 0.54 -23.38
C GLU A 66 3.88 -0.21 -24.32
N ASN A 67 2.93 -0.99 -23.79
CA ASN A 67 1.96 -1.72 -24.59
C ASN A 67 0.87 -0.84 -25.21
N GLU A 68 0.49 0.26 -24.55
CA GLU A 68 -0.51 1.22 -25.05
C GLU A 68 0.06 2.21 -26.09
N ALA A 69 1.39 2.36 -26.14
CA ALA A 69 2.09 3.23 -27.09
C ALA A 69 2.38 2.57 -28.45
N ILE A 70 1.97 1.31 -28.64
CA ILE A 70 2.13 0.51 -29.87
C ILE A 70 0.77 0.32 -30.54
#